data_AF-A0A842NRX2-F1
#
_entry.id   AF-A0A842NRX2-F1
#
_cell.length_a   1.000
_cell.length_b   1.000
_cell.length_c   1.000
_cell.angle_alpha   90.00
_cell.angle_beta   90.00
_cell.angle_gamma   90.00
#
_symmetry.space_group_name_H-M   'P 1'
#
loop_
_entity.id
_entity.type
_entity.pdbx_description
1 polymer ?
#
loop_
_entity_poly.entity_id
_entity_poly.type
_entity_poly.pdbx_seq_one_letter_code
_entity_poly.pdbx_strand_id
1 'polypeptide(L)'
;MGVNDLEQLKQGLKNSFTNIRSDIDNIKTDTNSNNKKIQELLDQNKELQETIKTLQETITSLALNQNKDNLKSDMLTKIKRNRKEIIKARILELVQTERYSIPEIKDIVVDRDNYCSKASFYRYITELKHIIEEIKIGSKLIAAPIKLNR
;
A
#
# COMPACT_ATOMS: atom_id res chain seq x y z
N MET A 1 -7.72 82.62 -18.09
CA MET A 1 -8.43 81.33 -18.17
C MET A 1 -9.80 81.62 -18.72
N GLY A 2 -10.12 81.05 -19.88
CA GLY A 2 -11.41 81.27 -20.53
C GLY A 2 -12.51 80.48 -19.81
N VAL A 3 -13.77 80.92 -19.95
CA VAL A 3 -14.95 80.20 -19.43
C VAL A 3 -14.98 78.73 -19.87
N ASN A 4 -14.39 78.41 -21.03
CA ASN A 4 -14.26 77.06 -21.58
C ASN A 4 -13.32 76.15 -20.75
N ASP A 5 -12.20 76.66 -20.25
CA ASP A 5 -11.25 75.88 -19.44
C ASP A 5 -11.88 75.47 -18.10
N LEU A 6 -12.70 76.36 -17.53
CA LEU A 6 -13.41 76.11 -16.28
C LEU A 6 -14.49 75.02 -16.44
N GLU A 7 -15.21 75.02 -17.55
CA GLU A 7 -16.23 73.98 -17.84
C GLU A 7 -15.58 72.62 -18.15
N GLN A 8 -14.46 72.59 -18.87
CA GLN A 8 -13.70 71.35 -19.08
C GLN A 8 -13.18 70.77 -17.76
N LEU A 9 -12.67 71.61 -16.85
CA LEU A 9 -12.23 71.18 -15.53
C LEU A 9 -13.39 70.62 -14.70
N LYS A 10 -14.55 71.28 -14.69
CA LYS A 10 -15.76 70.79 -14.01
C LYS A 10 -16.21 69.44 -14.55
N GLN A 11 -16.22 69.28 -15.87
CA GLN A 11 -16.61 68.01 -16.50
C GLN A 11 -15.60 66.89 -16.19
N GLY A 12 -14.30 67.20 -16.23
CA GLY A 12 -13.23 66.27 -15.84
C GLY A 12 -13.39 65.80 -14.39
N LEU A 13 -13.60 66.74 -13.47
CA LEU A 13 -13.85 66.43 -12.06
C LEU A 13 -15.10 65.57 -11.88
N LYS A 14 -16.20 65.89 -12.55
CA LYS A 14 -17.44 65.12 -12.49
C LYS A 14 -17.22 63.66 -12.93
N ASN A 15 -16.49 63.47 -14.03
CA ASN A 15 -16.15 62.14 -14.54
C ASN A 15 -15.23 61.37 -13.57
N SER A 16 -14.24 62.04 -12.99
CA SER A 16 -13.38 61.43 -11.97
C SER A 16 -14.18 60.99 -10.74
N PHE A 17 -15.11 61.82 -10.25
CA PHE A 17 -15.96 61.46 -9.10
C PHE A 17 -16.90 60.29 -9.42
N THR A 18 -17.45 60.21 -10.63
CA THR A 18 -18.27 59.06 -11.03
C THR A 18 -17.46 57.78 -11.11
N ASN A 19 -16.23 57.84 -11.64
CA ASN A 19 -15.35 56.69 -11.73
C ASN A 19 -14.91 56.21 -10.34
N ILE A 20 -14.46 57.14 -9.48
CA ILE A 20 -14.10 56.83 -8.09
C ILE A 20 -15.27 56.20 -7.34
N ARG A 21 -16.49 56.71 -7.54
CA ARG A 21 -17.69 56.13 -6.92
C ARG A 21 -17.92 54.69 -7.39
N SER A 22 -17.79 54.44 -8.70
CA SER A 22 -17.91 53.09 -9.26
C SER A 22 -16.84 52.16 -8.69
N ASP A 23 -15.60 52.62 -8.55
CA ASP A 23 -14.50 51.82 -7.99
C ASP A 23 -14.76 51.49 -6.52
N ILE A 24 -15.27 52.45 -5.74
CA ILE A 24 -15.66 52.23 -4.34
C ILE A 24 -16.75 51.16 -4.24
N ASP A 25 -17.76 51.23 -5.10
CA ASP A 25 -18.85 50.25 -5.10
C ASP A 25 -18.33 48.85 -5.46
N ASN A 26 -17.44 48.73 -6.46
CA ASN A 26 -16.80 47.46 -6.84
C ASN A 26 -15.91 46.90 -5.71
N ILE A 27 -15.09 47.73 -5.08
CA ILE A 27 -14.25 47.32 -3.95
C ILE A 27 -15.10 46.82 -2.80
N LYS A 28 -16.25 47.46 -2.55
CA LYS A 28 -17.19 47.05 -1.50
C LYS A 28 -17.82 45.69 -1.81
N THR A 29 -18.18 45.43 -3.07
CA THR A 29 -18.69 44.11 -3.47
C THR A 29 -17.65 43.02 -3.33
N ASP A 30 -16.41 43.29 -3.76
CA ASP A 30 -15.32 42.33 -3.68
C ASP A 30 -14.94 42.03 -2.22
N THR A 31 -14.89 43.06 -1.38
CA THR A 31 -14.63 42.92 0.06
C THR A 31 -15.69 42.04 0.72
N ASN A 32 -16.97 42.24 0.38
CA ASN A 32 -18.05 41.41 0.91
C ASN A 32 -17.97 39.95 0.43
N SER A 33 -17.63 39.73 -0.84
CA SER A 33 -17.44 38.40 -1.41
C SER A 33 -16.28 37.66 -0.74
N ASN A 34 -15.14 38.34 -0.59
CA ASN A 34 -13.95 37.79 0.07
C ASN A 34 -14.23 37.45 1.53
N ASN A 35 -14.96 38.30 2.26
CA ASN A 35 -15.33 38.03 3.64
C ASN A 35 -16.19 36.76 3.77
N LYS A 36 -17.14 36.52 2.84
CA LYS A 36 -17.92 35.28 2.81
C LYS A 36 -17.03 34.05 2.60
N LYS A 37 -16.13 34.13 1.61
CA LYS A 37 -15.20 33.03 1.32
C LYS A 37 -14.24 32.75 2.48
N ILE A 38 -13.80 33.78 3.19
CA ILE A 38 -12.98 33.63 4.40
C ILE A 38 -13.76 32.87 5.48
N GLN A 39 -15.04 33.20 5.70
CA GLN A 39 -15.86 32.47 6.67
C GLN A 39 -16.04 31.01 6.28
N GLU A 40 -16.34 30.71 5.02
CA GLU A 40 -16.45 29.33 4.52
C GLU A 40 -15.16 28.53 4.73
N LEU A 41 -13.99 29.15 4.47
CA LEU A 41 -12.69 28.51 4.69
C LEU A 41 -12.37 28.31 6.19
N LEU A 42 -12.85 29.18 7.07
CA LEU A 42 -12.71 29.01 8.52
C LEU A 42 -13.55 27.83 9.01
N ASP A 43 -14.79 27.71 8.53
CA ASP A 43 -15.68 26.59 8.87
C ASP A 43 -15.09 25.25 8.40
N GLN A 44 -14.62 25.18 7.15
CA GLN A 44 -13.95 23.98 6.63
C GLN A 44 -12.70 23.61 7.42
N ASN A 45 -11.87 24.58 7.81
CA ASN A 45 -10.70 24.32 8.63
C ASN A 45 -11.06 23.76 9.99
N LYS A 46 -12.15 24.25 10.60
CA LYS A 46 -12.63 23.74 11.88
C LYS A 46 -13.06 22.28 11.77
N GLU A 47 -13.83 21.92 10.74
CA GLU A 47 -14.24 20.52 10.50
C GLU A 47 -13.05 19.59 10.26
N LEU A 48 -12.05 20.06 9.50
CA LEU A 48 -10.82 19.30 9.27
C LEU A 48 -10.02 19.09 10.56
N GLN A 49 -9.93 20.10 11.42
CA GLN A 49 -9.27 19.98 12.72
C GLN A 49 -9.96 18.96 13.62
N GLU A 50 -11.30 18.96 13.65
CA GLU A 50 -12.07 17.97 14.41
C GLU A 50 -11.84 16.55 13.86
N THR A 51 -11.83 16.38 12.54
CA THR A 51 -11.56 15.10 11.89
C THR A 51 -10.16 14.59 12.21
N ILE A 52 -9.14 15.45 12.15
CA ILE A 52 -7.76 15.10 12.49
C ILE A 52 -7.68 14.63 13.94
N LYS A 53 -8.36 15.32 14.87
CA LYS A 53 -8.38 14.94 16.28
C LYS A 53 -8.99 13.54 16.46
N THR A 54 -10.13 13.26 15.84
CA THR A 54 -10.77 11.93 15.92
C THR A 54 -9.90 10.83 15.33
N LEU A 55 -9.21 11.09 14.21
CA LEU A 55 -8.28 10.13 13.61
C LEU A 55 -7.08 9.87 14.51
N GLN A 56 -6.53 10.90 15.16
CA GLN A 56 -5.43 10.76 16.11
C GLN A 56 -5.83 9.92 17.33
N GLU A 57 -7.03 10.16 17.88
CA GLU A 57 -7.59 9.35 18.98
C GLU A 57 -7.77 7.89 18.56
N THR A 58 -8.29 7.67 17.35
CA THR A 58 -8.46 6.32 16.78
C THR A 58 -7.13 5.60 16.61
N ILE A 59 -6.12 6.25 16.01
CA ILE A 59 -4.78 5.70 15.83
C ILE A 59 -4.15 5.35 17.17
N THR A 60 -4.27 6.25 18.16
CA THR A 60 -3.75 6.02 19.51
C THR A 60 -4.40 4.79 20.14
N SER A 61 -5.73 4.65 20.02
CA SER A 61 -6.46 3.49 20.52
C SER A 61 -6.02 2.18 19.85
N LEU A 62 -5.78 2.21 18.53
CA LEU A 62 -5.31 1.05 17.77
C LEU A 62 -3.87 0.66 18.14
N ALA A 63 -2.98 1.64 18.30
CA ALA A 63 -1.60 1.42 18.72
C ALA A 63 -1.53 0.81 20.13
N LEU A 64 -2.37 1.27 21.06
CA LEU A 64 -2.49 0.67 22.40
C LEU A 64 -3.03 -0.76 22.36
N ASN A 65 -3.93 -1.07 21.42
CA ASN A 65 -4.45 -2.43 21.23
C ASN A 65 -3.48 -3.37 20.48
N GLN A 66 -2.52 -2.86 19.69
CA GLN A 66 -1.47 -3.67 19.06
C GLN A 66 -0.48 -4.25 20.08
N ASN A 67 -0.32 -3.66 21.27
CA ASN A 67 0.48 -4.26 22.35
C ASN A 67 -0.21 -5.49 23.01
N LYS A 68 -1.48 -5.75 22.71
CA LYS A 68 -2.18 -6.99 23.10
C LYS A 68 -2.05 -8.11 22.05
N ASP A 69 -1.42 -7.86 20.90
CA ASP A 69 -1.24 -8.83 19.79
C ASP A 69 -0.04 -9.78 19.99
N ASN A 70 0.45 -9.96 21.23
CA ASN A 70 1.46 -10.98 21.57
C ASN A 70 1.01 -12.41 21.17
N LEU A 71 -0.30 -12.65 21.10
CA LEU A 71 -0.86 -13.92 20.60
C LEU A 71 -0.64 -14.13 19.08
N LYS A 72 -0.66 -13.07 18.26
CA LYS A 72 -0.41 -13.19 16.81
C LYS A 72 1.07 -13.36 16.51
N SER A 73 1.94 -12.71 17.29
CA SER A 73 3.40 -12.87 17.22
C SER A 73 3.83 -14.34 17.46
N ASP A 74 3.28 -14.99 18.48
CA ASP A 74 3.57 -16.40 18.78
C ASP A 74 3.04 -17.38 17.73
N MET A 75 1.91 -17.06 17.10
CA MET A 75 1.35 -17.88 16.02
C MET A 75 2.18 -17.77 14.73
N LEU A 76 2.61 -16.56 14.38
CA LEU A 76 3.45 -16.31 13.20
C LEU A 76 4.87 -16.86 13.34
N THR A 77 5.44 -16.84 14.55
CA THR A 77 6.76 -17.44 14.81
C THR A 77 6.71 -18.96 14.77
N LYS A 78 5.61 -19.60 15.21
CA LYS A 78 5.38 -21.05 15.02
C LYS A 78 5.25 -21.44 13.55
N ILE A 79 4.57 -20.62 12.73
CA ILE A 79 4.46 -20.84 11.28
C ILE A 79 5.83 -20.68 10.59
N LYS A 80 6.62 -19.66 10.96
CA LYS A 80 7.98 -19.48 10.42
C LYS A 80 8.95 -20.59 10.84
N ARG A 81 8.86 -21.10 12.08
CA ARG A 81 9.71 -22.21 12.58
C ARG A 81 9.50 -23.52 11.80
N ASN A 82 8.31 -23.76 11.26
CA ASN A 82 8.00 -25.01 10.55
C ASN A 82 8.05 -24.89 9.02
N ARG A 83 8.43 -23.73 8.45
CA ARG A 83 8.44 -23.53 6.99
C ARG A 83 9.32 -24.56 6.27
N LYS A 84 10.49 -24.88 6.83
CA LYS A 84 11.40 -25.92 6.28
C LYS A 84 10.72 -27.29 6.17
N GLU A 85 10.06 -27.71 7.25
CA GLU A 85 9.41 -29.02 7.31
C GLU A 85 8.17 -29.10 6.43
N ILE A 86 7.42 -28.00 6.31
CA ILE A 86 6.28 -27.90 5.37
C ILE A 86 6.76 -28.06 3.92
N ILE A 87 7.87 -27.40 3.55
CA ILE A 87 8.42 -27.49 2.19
C ILE A 87 8.91 -28.92 1.91
N LYS A 88 9.60 -29.55 2.87
CA LYS A 88 10.02 -30.95 2.74
C LYS A 88 8.85 -31.91 2.60
N ALA A 89 7.79 -31.73 3.39
CA ALA A 89 6.58 -32.54 3.30
C ALA A 89 5.94 -32.42 1.91
N ARG A 90 5.87 -31.20 1.35
CA ARG A 90 5.36 -30.98 -0.01
C ARG A 90 6.22 -31.66 -1.08
N ILE A 91 7.55 -31.61 -0.93
CA ILE A 91 8.47 -32.34 -1.82
C ILE A 91 8.19 -33.84 -1.74
N LEU A 92 8.05 -34.39 -0.53
CA LEU A 92 7.76 -35.83 -0.34
C LEU A 92 6.41 -36.23 -0.91
N GLU A 93 5.38 -35.40 -0.77
CA GLU A 93 4.06 -35.62 -1.37
C GLU A 93 4.16 -35.72 -2.90
N LEU A 94 4.87 -34.79 -3.54
CA LEU A 94 5.08 -34.80 -4.99
C LEU A 94 5.86 -36.04 -5.47
N VAL A 95 6.76 -36.57 -4.64
CA VAL A 95 7.50 -37.81 -4.91
C VAL A 95 6.64 -39.06 -4.72
N GLN A 96 5.70 -39.03 -3.77
CA GLN A 96 4.84 -40.18 -3.45
C GLN A 96 3.64 -40.31 -4.39
N THR A 97 3.00 -39.18 -4.71
CA THR A 97 1.74 -39.15 -5.45
C THR A 97 1.97 -39.16 -6.96
N GLU A 98 3.09 -38.61 -7.44
CA GLU A 98 3.32 -38.33 -8.85
C GLU A 98 4.72 -38.77 -9.32
N ARG A 99 4.85 -39.16 -10.59
CA ARG A 99 6.13 -39.63 -11.17
C ARG A 99 6.97 -38.48 -11.71
N TYR A 100 7.28 -37.52 -10.86
CA TYR A 100 8.12 -36.39 -11.24
C TYR A 100 9.61 -36.68 -11.06
N SER A 101 10.41 -36.11 -11.94
CA SER A 101 11.85 -35.98 -11.79
C SER A 101 12.17 -34.84 -10.82
N ILE A 102 13.35 -34.87 -10.19
CA ILE A 102 13.81 -33.78 -9.31
C ILE A 102 13.76 -32.39 -10.01
N PRO A 103 14.15 -32.25 -11.29
CA PRO A 103 13.96 -30.99 -12.03
C PRO A 103 12.51 -30.53 -12.13
N GLU A 104 11.55 -31.43 -12.38
CA GLU A 104 10.13 -31.09 -12.45
C GLU A 104 9.58 -30.68 -11.07
N ILE A 105 9.99 -31.37 -10.01
CA ILE A 105 9.63 -30.99 -8.63
C ILE A 105 10.22 -29.60 -8.31
N LYS A 106 11.44 -29.31 -8.76
CA LYS A 106 12.04 -27.98 -8.63
C LYS A 106 11.18 -26.93 -9.35
N ASP A 107 10.75 -27.19 -10.57
CA ASP A 107 9.90 -26.26 -11.32
C ASP A 107 8.58 -25.98 -10.59
N ILE A 108 7.97 -26.99 -9.96
CA ILE A 108 6.74 -26.83 -9.19
C ILE A 108 7.02 -26.05 -7.89
N VAL A 109 7.95 -26.51 -7.07
CA VAL A 109 8.16 -25.97 -5.71
C VAL A 109 8.84 -24.60 -5.71
N VAL A 110 9.75 -24.34 -6.66
CA VAL A 110 10.53 -23.11 -6.72
C VAL A 110 9.92 -22.12 -7.70
N ASP A 111 9.66 -22.54 -8.94
CA ASP A 111 9.33 -21.61 -10.02
C ASP A 111 7.82 -21.32 -10.10
N ARG A 112 6.96 -22.32 -9.86
CA ARG A 112 5.49 -22.18 -9.88
C ARG A 112 4.92 -21.73 -8.54
N ASP A 113 5.21 -22.46 -7.48
CA ASP A 113 4.60 -22.26 -6.16
C ASP A 113 5.40 -21.29 -5.28
N ASN A 114 6.63 -20.95 -5.67
CA ASN A 114 7.53 -20.02 -4.98
C ASN A 114 7.70 -20.32 -3.47
N TYR A 115 7.75 -21.61 -3.11
CA TYR A 115 7.85 -22.01 -1.71
C TYR A 115 9.23 -21.71 -1.11
N CYS A 116 10.30 -21.85 -1.91
CA CYS A 116 11.68 -21.57 -1.51
C CYS A 116 12.57 -21.20 -2.70
N SER A 117 13.78 -20.69 -2.42
CA SER A 117 14.77 -20.43 -3.47
C SER A 117 15.38 -21.73 -4.00
N LYS A 118 15.89 -21.69 -5.24
CA LYS A 118 16.60 -22.80 -5.88
C LYS A 118 17.71 -23.41 -5.00
N ALA A 119 18.48 -22.57 -4.31
CA ALA A 119 19.54 -23.03 -3.41
C ALA A 119 18.98 -23.79 -2.19
N SER A 120 17.91 -23.28 -1.58
CA SER A 120 17.24 -23.95 -0.46
C SER A 120 16.60 -25.26 -0.88
N PHE A 121 16.02 -25.32 -2.07
CA PHE A 121 15.45 -26.55 -2.64
C PHE A 121 16.49 -27.67 -2.71
N TYR A 122 17.65 -27.45 -3.33
CA TYR A 122 18.68 -28.50 -3.43
C TYR A 122 19.28 -28.90 -2.08
N ARG A 123 19.32 -27.98 -1.10
CA ARG A 123 19.66 -28.33 0.28
C ARG A 123 18.64 -29.31 0.87
N TYR A 124 17.34 -29.05 0.68
CA TYR A 124 16.28 -29.94 1.16
C TYR A 124 16.27 -31.29 0.44
N ILE A 125 16.48 -31.33 -0.88
CA ILE A 125 16.65 -32.59 -1.61
C ILE A 125 17.82 -33.39 -1.06
N THR A 126 18.96 -32.73 -0.77
CA THR A 126 20.13 -33.40 -0.19
C THR A 126 19.82 -33.99 1.18
N GLU A 127 19.08 -33.26 2.03
CA GLU A 127 18.61 -33.77 3.31
C GLU A 127 17.66 -34.97 3.13
N LEU A 128 16.82 -34.97 2.10
CA LEU A 128 15.84 -36.04 1.83
C LEU A 128 16.38 -37.24 1.04
N LYS A 129 17.66 -37.25 0.65
CA LYS A 129 18.29 -38.35 -0.12
C LYS A 129 18.23 -39.73 0.57
N HIS A 130 18.07 -39.76 1.89
CA HIS A 130 17.91 -41.00 2.65
C HIS A 130 16.48 -41.55 2.62
N ILE A 131 15.53 -40.81 2.03
CA ILE A 131 14.11 -41.16 1.91
C ILE A 131 13.70 -41.27 0.43
N ILE A 132 14.34 -40.50 -0.45
CA ILE A 132 14.04 -40.43 -1.88
C ILE A 132 15.21 -41.05 -2.65
N GLU A 133 14.90 -41.95 -3.59
CA GLU A 133 15.82 -42.48 -4.59
C GLU A 133 15.45 -42.00 -6.00
N GLU A 134 16.44 -41.86 -6.87
CA GLU A 134 16.20 -41.62 -8.30
C GLU A 134 16.19 -42.96 -9.04
N ILE A 135 15.01 -43.37 -9.52
CA ILE A 135 14.82 -44.59 -10.28
C ILE A 135 14.76 -44.25 -11.76
N LYS A 136 15.49 -45.00 -12.59
CA LYS A 136 15.39 -44.88 -14.04
C LYS A 136 14.23 -45.72 -14.56
N ILE A 137 13.21 -45.07 -15.11
CA ILE A 137 12.10 -45.73 -15.82
C ILE A 137 12.19 -45.34 -17.30
N GLY A 138 12.60 -46.31 -18.13
CA GLY A 138 12.87 -46.08 -19.56
C GLY A 138 14.04 -45.10 -19.76
N SER A 139 13.79 -43.97 -20.44
CA SER A 139 14.77 -42.89 -20.65
C SER A 139 14.75 -41.80 -19.58
N LYS A 140 13.80 -41.84 -18.63
CA LYS A 140 13.58 -40.78 -17.63
C LYS A 140 14.05 -41.20 -16.23
N LEU A 141 14.69 -40.27 -15.51
CA LEU A 141 14.97 -40.40 -14.08
C LEU A 141 13.78 -39.81 -13.31
N ILE A 142 13.18 -40.59 -12.43
CA ILE A 142 12.09 -40.15 -11.55
C ILE A 142 12.52 -40.24 -10.09
N ALA A 143 12.02 -39.32 -9.27
CA ALA A 143 12.17 -39.42 -7.83
C ALA A 143 11.10 -40.39 -7.29
N ALA A 144 11.49 -41.32 -6.44
CA ALA A 144 10.61 -42.29 -5.80
C ALA A 144 10.98 -42.48 -4.33
N PRO A 145 10.01 -42.83 -3.45
CA PRO A 145 10.32 -43.14 -2.08
C PRO A 145 11.08 -44.48 -1.98
N ILE A 146 12.13 -44.53 -1.17
CA ILE A 146 12.88 -45.75 -0.89
C ILE A 146 11.93 -46.73 -0.20
N LYS A 147 11.69 -47.90 -0.80
CA LYS A 147 10.95 -48.98 -0.15
C LYS A 147 11.82 -49.55 0.99
N LEU A 148 11.53 -49.14 2.21
CA LEU A 148 11.96 -49.88 3.40
C LEU A 148 11.29 -51.25 3.34
N ASN A 149 12.04 -52.29 2.94
CA ASN A 149 11.63 -53.68 3.11
C ASN A 149 11.27 -53.89 4.59
N ARG A 150 9.98 -54.11 4.86
CA ARG A 150 9.50 -54.71 6.11
C ARG A 150 9.34 -56.20 5.89
#